data_AF-A0A0K8PG32-F1
#
_entry.id   AF-A0A0K8PG32-F1
#
_cell.length_a   1.000
_cell.length_b   1.000
_cell.length_c   1.000
_cell.angle_alpha   90.00
_cell.angle_beta   90.00
_cell.angle_gamma   90.00
#
_symmetry.space_group_name_H-M   'P 1'
#
loop_
_entity.id
_entity.type
_entity.pdbx_description
1 polymer ?
#
loop_
_entity_poly.entity_id
_entity_poly.type
_entity_poly.pdbx_seq_one_letter_code
_entity_poly.pdbx_strand_id
1 'polypeptide(L)' 'MPTSPPSSGSARSVEELNAAIRALFSHRDARLTDEQREEYRRLLAELRQVERGDVTTAA' A
#
# COMPACT_ATOMS: atom_id res chain seq x y z
N MET A 1 -6.99 -22.32 6.65
CA MET A 1 -7.42 -20.91 6.82
C MET A 1 -6.29 -20.19 7.53
N PRO A 2 -5.72 -19.10 6.99
CA PRO A 2 -6.43 -17.84 6.70
C PRO A 2 -6.10 -17.35 5.25
N THR A 3 -6.59 -16.25 4.65
CA THR A 3 -7.06 -14.92 5.08
C THR A 3 -8.00 -14.35 3.99
N SER A 4 -8.88 -13.46 4.43
CA SER A 4 -9.94 -12.71 3.74
C SER A 4 -9.74 -12.36 2.25
N PRO A 5 -10.85 -12.32 1.47
CA PRO A 5 -10.84 -11.70 0.15
C PRO A 5 -10.48 -10.20 0.27
N PRO A 6 -9.74 -9.62 -0.68
CA PRO A 6 -9.49 -8.18 -0.66
C PRO A 6 -10.82 -7.46 -0.87
N SER A 7 -11.22 -6.67 0.13
CA SER A 7 -12.35 -5.76 0.05
C SER A 7 -12.06 -4.69 -1.00
N SER A 8 -12.32 -5.00 -2.26
CA SER A 8 -12.32 -4.04 -3.36
C SER A 8 -13.54 -3.14 -3.21
N GLY A 9 -13.39 -1.98 -2.57
CA GLY A 9 -14.45 -0.96 -2.63
C GLY A 9 -14.38 0.17 -1.62
N SER A 10 -13.59 0.08 -0.56
CA SER A 10 -13.40 1.17 0.41
C SER A 10 -11.96 1.64 0.35
N ALA A 11 -11.74 2.96 0.47
CA ALA A 11 -10.42 3.56 0.47
C ALA A 11 -9.47 2.75 1.37
N ARG A 12 -8.36 2.25 0.79
CA ARG A 12 -7.42 1.40 1.53
C ARG A 12 -6.85 2.20 2.70
N SER A 13 -6.89 1.62 3.90
CA SER A 13 -6.26 2.24 5.07
C SER A 13 -4.74 2.25 4.95
N VAL A 14 -4.04 3.10 5.71
CA VAL A 14 -2.56 3.15 5.77
C VAL A 14 -1.96 1.77 6.04
N GLU A 15 -2.62 0.97 6.86
CA GLU A 15 -2.21 -0.41 7.19
C GLU A 15 -2.30 -1.34 5.97
N GLU A 16 -3.36 -1.24 5.17
CA GLU A 16 -3.52 -2.02 3.94
C GLU A 16 -2.51 -1.61 2.86
N LEU A 17 -2.22 -0.31 2.74
CA LEU A 17 -1.19 0.20 1.84
C LEU A 17 0.20 -0.30 2.25
N ASN A 18 0.52 -0.29 3.54
CA ASN A 18 1.77 -0.86 4.05
C ASN A 18 1.85 -2.37 3.82
N ALA A 19 0.74 -3.10 4.00
CA ALA A 19 0.68 -4.53 3.73
C ALA A 19 0.89 -4.84 2.24
N ALA A 20 0.26 -4.08 1.33
CA ALA A 20 0.44 -4.19 -0.11
C ALA A 20 1.88 -3.86 -0.54
N ILE A 21 2.46 -2.80 0.04
CA ILE A 21 3.88 -2.45 -0.16
C ILE A 21 4.77 -3.60 0.27
N ARG A 22 4.56 -4.19 1.46
CA ARG A 22 5.35 -5.33 1.93
C ARG A 22 5.17 -6.58 1.07
N ALA A 23 3.95 -6.81 0.57
CA ALA A 23 3.65 -7.94 -0.32
C ALA A 23 4.39 -7.87 -1.67
N LEU A 24 4.73 -6.66 -2.16
CA LEU A 24 5.59 -6.49 -3.34
C LEU A 24 7.01 -7.04 -3.11
N PHE A 25 7.52 -6.99 -1.88
CA PHE A 25 8.83 -7.51 -1.53
C PHE A 25 8.73 -8.96 -1.04
N SER A 26 8.63 -9.91 -1.99
CA SER A 26 8.61 -11.35 -1.67
C SER A 26 9.89 -11.83 -0.95
N HIS A 27 11.04 -11.20 -1.27
CA HIS A 27 12.28 -11.34 -0.52
C HIS A 27 12.91 -9.97 -0.28
N ARG A 28 13.62 -9.80 0.85
CA ARG A 28 14.32 -8.57 1.23
C ARG A 28 15.28 -8.06 0.15
N ASP A 29 15.81 -8.96 -0.66
CA ASP A 29 16.77 -8.70 -1.74
C ASP A 29 16.19 -8.95 -3.15
N ALA A 30 14.89 -9.21 -3.29
CA ALA A 30 14.27 -9.34 -4.59
C ALA A 30 14.33 -7.98 -5.32
N ARG A 31 14.97 -7.96 -6.50
CA ARG A 31 14.90 -6.80 -7.39
C ARG A 31 13.47 -6.67 -7.89
N LEU A 32 12.81 -5.55 -7.57
CA LEU A 32 11.52 -5.24 -8.15
C LEU A 32 11.67 -5.11 -9.67
N THR A 33 10.77 -5.76 -10.39
CA THR A 33 10.59 -5.53 -11.82
C THR A 33 10.10 -4.10 -12.06
N ASP A 34 10.22 -3.60 -13.30
CA ASP A 34 9.71 -2.27 -13.65
C ASP A 34 8.21 -2.13 -13.35
N GLU A 35 7.42 -3.17 -13.60
CA GLU A 35 5.99 -3.22 -13.25
C GLU A 35 5.76 -3.12 -11.74
N GLN A 36 6.52 -3.88 -10.93
CA GLN A 36 6.43 -3.81 -9.47
C GLN A 36 6.88 -2.44 -8.94
N ARG A 37 7.84 -1.78 -9.60
CA ARG A 37 8.28 -0.42 -9.25
C ARG A 37 7.20 0.62 -9.53
N GLU A 38 6.47 0.49 -10.63
CA GLU A 38 5.34 1.36 -10.91
C GLU A 38 4.22 1.19 -9.88
N GLU A 39 3.88 -0.05 -9.53
CA GLU A 39 2.90 -0.34 -8.47
C GLU A 39 3.37 0.21 -7.11
N TYR A 40 4.64 0.02 -6.76
CA TYR A 40 5.23 0.59 -5.54
C TYR A 40 5.11 2.12 -5.49
N ARG A 41 5.37 2.81 -6.61
CA ARG A 41 5.22 4.27 -6.70
C ARG A 41 3.76 4.71 -6.54
N ARG A 42 2.81 3.97 -7.12
CA ARG A 42 1.36 4.24 -6.96
C ARG A 42 0.94 4.09 -5.50
N LEU A 43 1.31 2.98 -4.86
CA LEU A 43 1.01 2.73 -3.45
C LEU A 43 1.62 3.79 -2.52
N LEU A 44 2.85 4.25 -2.79
CA LEU A 44 3.47 5.35 -2.05
C LEU A 44 2.76 6.70 -2.24
N ALA A 45 2.27 6.98 -3.45
CA ALA A 45 1.51 8.19 -3.71
C ALA A 45 0.16 8.16 -2.97
N GLU A 46 -0.53 7.02 -2.98
CA GLU A 46 -1.77 6.80 -2.23
C GLU A 46 -1.54 6.94 -0.72
N LEU A 47 -0.46 6.34 -0.20
CA LEU A 47 -0.09 6.44 1.23
C LEU A 47 0.14 7.89 1.65
N ARG A 48 0.87 8.68 0.85
CA ARG A 48 1.09 10.10 1.13
C ARG A 48 -0.19 10.92 1.11
N GLN A 49 -1.15 10.58 0.25
CA GLN A 49 -2.44 11.28 0.19
C GLN A 49 -3.28 10.96 1.42
N VAL A 50 -3.32 9.69 1.83
CA VAL A 50 -4.00 9.26 3.06
C VAL A 50 -3.35 9.90 4.28
N GLU A 51 -2.03 9.84 4.43
CA GLU A 51 -1.32 10.49 5.55
C GLU A 51 -1.57 12.00 5.60
N ARG A 52 -1.58 12.68 4.46
CA ARG A 52 -1.87 14.13 4.40
C ARG A 52 -3.34 14.44 4.71
N GLY A 53 -4.28 13.59 4.27
CA GLY A 53 -5.70 13.72 4.57
C GLY A 53 -6.00 13.48 6.04
N ASP A 54 -5.39 12.46 6.64
CA ASP A 54 -5.52 12.10 8.06
C ASP A 54 -4.91 13.19 8.97
N VAL A 55 -3.76 13.75 8.59
CA VAL A 55 -3.15 14.92 9.26
C VAL A 55 -4.08 16.14 9.24
N THR A 56 -4.95 16.28 8.25
CA THR A 56 -5.91 17.41 8.19
C THR A 56 -7.13 17.19 9.09
N THR A 57 -7.46 15.94 9.44
CA THR A 57 -8.59 15.61 10.33
C THR A 57 -8.19 15.58 11.81
N ALA A 58 -6.89 15.67 12.14
CA ALA A 58 -6.38 15.62 13.51
C ALA A 58 -6.22 16.98 14.22
N ALA A 59 -7.02 18.01 13.88
CA ALA A 59 -6.95 19.35 14.50
C ALA A 59 -8.31 19.84 15.01
#